data_AF-A0ABD3MN26-F1
#
_entry.id   AF-A0ABD3MN26-F1
#
_cell.length_a   1.000
_cell.length_b   1.000
_cell.length_c   1.000
_cell.angle_alpha   90.00
_cell.angle_beta   90.00
_cell.angle_gamma   90.00
#
_symmetry.space_group_name_H-M   'P 1'
#
loop_
_entity.id
_entity.type
_entity.pdbx_description
1 polymer ?
#
loop_
_entity_poly.entity_id
_entity_poly.type
_entity_poly.pdbx_seq_one_letter_code
_entity_poly.pdbx_strand_id
1 'polypeptide(L)'
;MKAGDDVARVIASRRLQGTSKPTTRSPTTRSPTNKPTTRSPTSKPTTRSPTNIPTSNPSTSKPTSSKPTTLAPTSEPTTLAPTSKPTTLKPTSTPTTLKPTSTPTTLTPSVKPTATVLRCPQKHCANDVVTTFPVVNSTAICPGLAATTLATFVYNGVVLIELTGPSDPVNAADMVITAPHGGSQEPTSIPDRQTTGPFCPEGCKVDKDSNTLEISRLLQSKFIANYCKVPYLVINHLHRKKLDANREVLEAAQNNTLAMDAWFMFHNFTNVAQSALKSRFGTVDVTNAITNATIKGVNALLFDMHGYAGLDWVPTNGSPLIQWGYRLSASTLNDSCPIDASSSGTLGSLTHARWMPGHSYECLVRGPGSLASRVTALVDAAGGLTTNALCGHGTPSYEFESPWALSNDPNYCADMNSTSPTNCFYYSGGYDLEVHERMNWQNSPLSGDHFNAVQAELPRCIRFGGDAVMEAFANVLSVAVMSFLRDLYGNTYSTIV
;
A
#
# COMPACT_ATOMS: atom_id res chain seq x y z
N MET A 1 -2.96 7.88 38.87
CA MET A 1 -3.18 9.30 38.48
C MET A 1 -1.93 9.75 37.72
N LYS A 2 -1.99 10.31 36.49
CA LYS A 2 -3.10 10.44 35.53
C LYS A 2 -2.51 10.11 34.14
N ALA A 3 -3.01 9.07 33.46
CA ALA A 3 -2.49 8.68 32.13
C ALA A 3 -3.29 9.27 30.95
N GLY A 4 -4.45 9.90 31.22
CA GLY A 4 -5.29 10.53 30.19
C GLY A 4 -4.91 11.97 29.81
N ASP A 5 -4.01 12.61 30.57
CA ASP A 5 -3.69 14.03 30.37
C ASP A 5 -2.78 14.28 29.14
N ASP A 6 -1.91 13.34 28.77
CA ASP A 6 -0.91 13.57 27.72
C ASP A 6 -1.46 13.46 26.29
N VAL A 7 -2.46 12.60 26.05
CA VAL A 7 -3.17 12.55 24.75
C VAL A 7 -3.81 13.91 24.45
N ALA A 8 -4.37 14.56 25.47
CA ALA A 8 -4.92 15.91 25.35
C ALA A 8 -3.84 16.99 25.17
N ARG A 9 -2.69 16.89 25.86
CA ARG A 9 -1.61 17.90 25.80
C ARG A 9 -0.96 18.01 24.43
N VAL A 10 -0.74 16.89 23.74
CA VAL A 10 -0.17 16.87 22.38
C VAL A 10 -1.11 17.57 21.38
N ILE A 11 -2.42 17.38 21.53
CA ILE A 11 -3.45 17.96 20.65
C ILE A 11 -3.68 19.46 20.96
N ALA A 12 -3.64 19.87 22.23
CA ALA A 12 -3.93 21.25 22.65
C ALA A 12 -2.86 22.27 22.19
N SER A 13 -1.59 21.86 22.11
CA SER A 13 -0.44 22.77 22.05
C SER A 13 -0.21 23.47 20.69
N ARG A 14 -1.12 23.35 19.71
CA ARG A 14 -1.08 24.09 18.43
C ARG A 14 -2.41 24.73 18.00
N ARG A 15 -3.34 24.98 18.92
CA ARG A 15 -4.35 26.04 18.72
C ARG A 15 -3.84 27.36 19.31
N LEU A 16 -3.97 28.44 18.55
CA LEU A 16 -3.53 29.82 18.85
C LEU A 16 -2.01 30.04 18.93
N GLN A 17 -1.41 30.42 17.80
CA GLN A 17 -0.70 31.72 17.70
C GLN A 17 -0.38 32.09 16.24
N GLY A 18 -1.26 32.87 15.63
CA GLY A 18 -0.88 33.74 14.51
C GLY A 18 -0.25 35.03 15.03
N THR A 19 0.47 35.73 14.15
CA THR A 19 1.08 37.07 14.36
C THR A 19 2.27 37.14 15.34
N SER A 20 3.48 37.06 14.78
CA SER A 20 4.63 37.82 15.28
C SER A 20 5.25 38.60 14.11
N LYS A 21 5.35 39.93 14.27
CA LYS A 21 5.74 40.88 13.22
C LYS A 21 7.28 40.91 13.09
N PRO A 22 7.87 40.88 11.87
CA PRO A 22 9.31 41.02 11.72
C PRO A 22 9.82 42.37 12.24
N THR A 23 10.83 42.35 13.11
CA THR A 23 11.42 43.56 13.70
C THR A 23 12.46 44.19 12.78
N THR A 24 12.36 45.49 12.55
CA THR A 24 13.26 46.26 11.69
C THR A 24 14.65 46.47 12.30
N ARG A 25 15.70 46.35 11.48
CA ARG A 25 17.00 47.00 11.70
C ARG A 25 17.36 47.86 10.50
N SER A 26 17.56 49.15 10.71
CA SER A 26 17.87 50.13 9.66
C SER A 26 19.36 50.18 9.35
N PRO A 27 19.76 50.29 8.06
CA PRO A 27 21.01 50.91 7.64
C PRO A 27 20.86 52.43 7.48
N THR A 28 21.94 53.19 7.67
CA THR A 28 21.93 54.66 7.68
C THR A 28 21.90 55.28 6.27
N THR A 29 21.32 56.47 6.15
CA THR A 29 21.11 57.22 4.90
C THR A 29 22.37 57.82 4.28
N ARG A 30 22.43 57.89 2.94
CA ARG A 30 22.94 59.06 2.19
C ARG A 30 22.33 59.12 0.78
N SER A 31 21.72 60.25 0.44
CA SER A 31 21.16 60.55 -0.90
C SER A 31 22.28 60.98 -1.88
N PRO A 32 22.01 61.03 -3.21
CA PRO A 32 21.42 62.25 -3.78
C PRO A 32 20.34 62.02 -4.87
N THR A 33 19.76 63.14 -5.31
CA THR A 33 18.58 63.30 -6.18
C THR A 33 18.85 63.02 -7.68
N ASN A 34 17.83 62.55 -8.43
CA ASN A 34 17.32 63.25 -9.63
C ASN A 34 16.05 62.60 -10.26
N LYS A 35 15.22 63.45 -10.90
CA LYS A 35 14.03 63.15 -11.77
C LYS A 35 14.51 63.18 -13.26
N PRO A 36 13.73 62.90 -14.35
CA PRO A 36 12.28 62.65 -14.43
C PRO A 36 11.72 61.62 -15.48
N THR A 37 10.38 61.47 -15.48
CA THR A 37 9.44 61.23 -16.63
C THR A 37 9.48 59.97 -17.53
N THR A 38 8.48 59.10 -17.31
CA THR A 38 7.46 58.60 -18.28
C THR A 38 7.83 58.20 -19.72
N ARG A 39 7.59 56.93 -20.08
CA ARG A 39 6.47 56.48 -20.99
C ARG A 39 6.45 54.95 -21.18
N SER A 40 5.30 54.40 -21.57
CA SER A 40 5.06 52.96 -21.78
C SER A 40 5.49 52.47 -23.18
N PRO A 41 5.87 51.18 -23.32
CA PRO A 41 5.91 50.49 -24.61
C PRO A 41 4.96 49.27 -24.68
N THR A 42 4.28 49.11 -25.81
CA THR A 42 3.52 47.89 -26.19
C THR A 42 3.92 47.44 -27.60
N SER A 43 4.43 46.21 -27.76
CA SER A 43 4.24 45.38 -28.97
C SER A 43 4.89 44.00 -28.85
N LYS A 44 4.36 43.01 -29.59
CA LYS A 44 4.91 41.65 -29.73
C LYS A 44 6.27 41.62 -30.47
N PRO A 45 7.14 40.65 -30.17
CA PRO A 45 8.12 40.14 -31.14
C PRO A 45 7.55 39.00 -32.01
N THR A 46 8.17 38.77 -33.18
CA THR A 46 7.88 37.64 -34.09
C THR A 46 9.17 36.86 -34.43
N THR A 47 9.01 35.62 -34.90
CA THR A 47 10.07 34.62 -35.11
C THR A 47 11.08 34.92 -36.24
N ARG A 48 12.33 34.45 -36.09
CA ARG A 48 12.97 33.41 -36.95
C ARG A 48 14.40 33.03 -36.49
N SER A 49 14.94 31.95 -37.04
CA SER A 49 16.12 31.19 -36.59
C SER A 49 17.47 31.63 -37.24
N PRO A 50 18.62 31.26 -36.64
CA PRO A 50 19.96 31.27 -37.27
C PRO A 50 20.50 29.87 -37.62
N THR A 51 21.66 29.81 -38.29
CA THR A 51 22.29 28.59 -38.89
C THR A 51 23.76 28.40 -38.43
N ASN A 52 24.39 27.28 -38.81
CA ASN A 52 25.60 26.66 -38.25
C ASN A 52 27.01 27.16 -38.74
N ILE A 53 28.02 27.09 -37.83
CA ILE A 53 29.44 26.61 -38.03
C ILE A 53 30.39 27.51 -38.90
N PRO A 54 31.77 27.45 -38.85
CA PRO A 54 32.77 26.81 -37.94
C PRO A 54 33.85 27.76 -37.33
N THR A 55 34.71 27.29 -36.39
CA THR A 55 36.20 27.39 -36.50
C THR A 55 37.03 26.55 -35.49
N SER A 56 38.10 25.91 -36.01
CA SER A 56 39.42 25.48 -35.46
C SER A 56 39.71 25.16 -33.97
N ASN A 57 40.49 24.08 -33.78
CA ASN A 57 41.20 23.62 -32.56
C ASN A 57 42.72 23.93 -32.68
N PRO A 58 43.60 23.79 -31.64
CA PRO A 58 44.43 22.57 -31.57
C PRO A 58 45.09 22.15 -30.21
N SER A 59 45.42 20.85 -30.09
CA SER A 59 46.63 20.25 -29.44
C SER A 59 46.87 20.38 -27.91
N THR A 60 47.49 19.43 -27.18
CA THR A 60 48.00 18.04 -27.40
C THR A 60 48.02 17.33 -26.01
N SER A 61 48.61 16.17 -25.67
CA SER A 61 49.68 15.28 -26.17
C SER A 61 49.47 13.83 -25.67
N LYS A 62 50.07 12.79 -26.29
CA LYS A 62 49.98 11.39 -25.77
C LYS A 62 51.15 10.44 -26.15
N PRO A 63 52.07 10.13 -25.22
CA PRO A 63 52.61 8.78 -24.98
C PRO A 63 51.66 8.00 -24.03
N THR A 64 51.77 6.70 -23.67
CA THR A 64 52.31 5.43 -24.22
C THR A 64 51.60 4.32 -23.39
N SER A 65 51.47 3.04 -23.75
CA SER A 65 51.75 2.23 -24.96
C SER A 65 50.48 1.36 -25.20
N SER A 66 50.41 0.10 -25.69
CA SER A 66 51.34 -0.87 -26.30
C SER A 66 50.58 -1.77 -27.32
N LYS A 67 51.32 -2.56 -28.10
CA LYS A 67 50.91 -3.62 -29.06
C LYS A 67 52.21 -4.30 -29.57
N PRO A 68 52.27 -5.54 -30.12
CA PRO A 68 51.51 -6.05 -31.29
C PRO A 68 51.09 -7.57 -31.13
N THR A 69 50.66 -8.41 -32.11
CA THR A 69 50.61 -8.38 -33.60
C THR A 69 49.44 -9.26 -34.18
N THR A 70 49.31 -9.28 -35.52
CA THR A 70 48.42 -9.99 -36.50
C THR A 70 48.12 -11.50 -36.29
N LEU A 71 47.12 -12.17 -36.92
CA LEU A 71 46.71 -12.25 -38.36
C LEU A 71 45.17 -12.47 -38.59
N ALA A 72 44.74 -12.66 -39.86
CA ALA A 72 43.36 -12.84 -40.40
C ALA A 72 43.37 -13.86 -41.60
N PRO A 73 42.30 -14.16 -42.40
CA PRO A 73 40.91 -13.61 -42.50
C PRO A 73 39.79 -14.69 -42.78
N THR A 74 38.77 -14.35 -43.61
CA THR A 74 37.67 -15.18 -44.22
C THR A 74 36.51 -15.66 -43.33
N SER A 75 35.24 -15.77 -43.77
CA SER A 75 34.58 -15.48 -45.08
C SER A 75 33.08 -15.06 -44.92
N GLU A 76 32.38 -14.79 -46.04
CA GLU A 76 31.04 -14.16 -46.13
C GLU A 76 29.82 -15.06 -45.86
N PRO A 77 28.62 -14.50 -45.55
CA PRO A 77 27.34 -15.22 -45.52
C PRO A 77 26.59 -15.18 -46.87
N THR A 78 25.99 -16.30 -47.29
CA THR A 78 25.22 -16.40 -48.54
C THR A 78 23.73 -16.12 -48.35
N THR A 79 23.12 -15.39 -49.29
CA THR A 79 21.67 -15.08 -49.30
C THR A 79 20.90 -16.06 -50.20
N LEU A 80 19.66 -16.42 -49.84
CA LEU A 80 18.70 -17.09 -50.74
C LEU A 80 17.35 -16.38 -50.73
N ALA A 81 16.71 -16.31 -51.90
CA ALA A 81 15.43 -15.66 -52.15
C ALA A 81 14.35 -16.69 -52.58
N PRO A 82 13.04 -16.44 -52.36
CA PRO A 82 11.97 -17.42 -52.56
C PRO A 82 11.44 -17.46 -54.01
N THR A 83 10.92 -18.61 -54.45
CA THR A 83 10.41 -18.80 -55.82
C THR A 83 9.14 -19.68 -55.94
N SER A 84 7.98 -19.03 -56.14
CA SER A 84 6.78 -19.57 -56.84
C SER A 84 6.02 -20.74 -56.17
N LYS A 85 4.78 -21.11 -56.52
CA LYS A 85 3.75 -20.56 -57.45
C LYS A 85 2.35 -20.93 -56.91
N PRO A 86 1.30 -20.10 -57.04
CA PRO A 86 -0.03 -20.43 -56.49
C PRO A 86 -0.80 -21.48 -57.32
N THR A 87 -1.67 -22.24 -56.65
CA THR A 87 -2.62 -23.18 -57.28
C THR A 87 -4.06 -22.74 -57.00
N THR A 88 -4.92 -22.75 -58.01
CA THR A 88 -6.32 -22.31 -57.92
C THR A 88 -7.29 -23.47 -57.65
N LEU A 89 -8.29 -23.23 -56.80
CA LEU A 89 -9.50 -24.05 -56.70
C LEU A 89 -10.74 -23.18 -56.86
N LYS A 90 -11.81 -23.77 -57.40
CA LYS A 90 -13.01 -23.07 -57.89
C LYS A 90 -14.12 -23.09 -56.82
N PRO A 91 -14.81 -21.96 -56.54
CA PRO A 91 -15.87 -21.92 -55.53
C PRO A 91 -17.13 -22.63 -56.01
N THR A 92 -17.92 -23.23 -55.10
CA THR A 92 -19.25 -23.80 -55.38
C THR A 92 -20.15 -23.75 -54.14
N SER A 93 -21.45 -23.46 -54.37
CA SER A 93 -22.62 -23.65 -53.50
C SER A 93 -22.72 -22.97 -52.10
N THR A 94 -23.67 -22.03 -52.03
CA THR A 94 -24.67 -21.78 -50.96
C THR A 94 -24.26 -21.33 -49.56
N PRO A 95 -24.83 -20.22 -49.04
CA PRO A 95 -24.66 -19.79 -47.64
C PRO A 95 -25.65 -20.47 -46.69
N THR A 96 -25.15 -21.12 -45.64
CA THR A 96 -25.98 -21.57 -44.51
C THR A 96 -25.97 -20.50 -43.42
N THR A 97 -27.13 -19.87 -43.16
CA THR A 97 -27.28 -18.83 -42.13
C THR A 97 -27.30 -19.41 -40.71
N LEU A 98 -26.12 -19.64 -40.14
CA LEU A 98 -25.99 -19.87 -38.70
C LEU A 98 -26.22 -18.56 -37.93
N LYS A 99 -27.26 -18.54 -37.10
CA LYS A 99 -27.61 -17.41 -36.22
C LYS A 99 -26.47 -17.17 -35.21
N PRO A 100 -25.94 -15.93 -35.07
CA PRO A 100 -24.85 -15.65 -34.15
C PRO A 100 -25.30 -15.89 -32.70
N THR A 101 -24.74 -16.93 -32.09
CA THR A 101 -24.95 -17.26 -30.67
C THR A 101 -23.69 -16.90 -29.91
N SER A 102 -23.42 -15.60 -29.81
CA SER A 102 -22.26 -15.03 -29.14
C SER A 102 -22.60 -14.61 -27.71
N THR A 103 -22.90 -15.57 -26.84
CA THR A 103 -22.68 -15.39 -25.40
C THR A 103 -21.17 -15.51 -25.16
N PRO A 104 -20.47 -14.45 -24.72
CA PRO A 104 -19.06 -14.58 -24.38
C PRO A 104 -18.93 -15.49 -23.14
N THR A 105 -18.26 -16.63 -23.29
CA THR A 105 -17.94 -17.51 -22.15
C THR A 105 -16.91 -16.81 -21.26
N THR A 106 -17.38 -16.06 -20.27
CA THR A 106 -16.52 -15.45 -19.26
C THR A 106 -15.87 -16.55 -18.43
N LEU A 107 -14.61 -16.86 -18.73
CA LEU A 107 -13.78 -17.76 -17.92
C LEU A 107 -13.37 -17.05 -16.62
N THR A 108 -14.32 -16.89 -15.69
CA THR A 108 -13.98 -16.61 -14.30
C THR A 108 -13.27 -17.84 -13.72
N PRO A 109 -12.07 -17.72 -13.12
CA PRO A 109 -11.46 -18.81 -12.36
C PRO A 109 -12.31 -19.07 -11.11
N SER A 110 -13.31 -19.95 -11.24
CA SER A 110 -14.27 -20.31 -10.19
C SER A 110 -13.88 -21.57 -9.43
N VAL A 111 -12.65 -22.07 -9.64
CA VAL A 111 -12.12 -23.30 -9.06
C VAL A 111 -10.76 -23.00 -8.45
N LYS A 112 -10.60 -23.35 -7.17
CA LYS A 112 -9.32 -23.29 -6.45
C LYS A 112 -8.29 -24.15 -7.19
N PRO A 113 -7.07 -23.65 -7.49
CA PRO A 113 -6.15 -24.34 -8.39
C PRO A 113 -5.82 -25.76 -7.90
N THR A 114 -5.77 -26.71 -8.83
CA THR A 114 -5.49 -28.13 -8.52
C THR A 114 -4.02 -28.34 -8.19
N ALA A 115 -3.65 -28.01 -6.95
CA ALA A 115 -2.37 -28.34 -6.31
C ALA A 115 -1.12 -28.11 -7.20
N THR A 116 -0.96 -26.89 -7.73
CA THR A 116 0.33 -26.43 -8.27
C THR A 116 1.40 -26.60 -7.18
N VAL A 117 2.59 -27.10 -7.55
CA VAL A 117 3.67 -27.31 -6.58
C VAL A 117 4.29 -25.98 -6.22
N LEU A 118 3.77 -25.38 -5.15
CA LEU A 118 4.19 -24.10 -4.57
C LEU A 118 5.71 -23.97 -4.60
N ARG A 119 6.20 -22.87 -5.20
CA ARG A 119 7.64 -22.56 -5.32
C ARG A 119 8.42 -22.63 -4.00
N CYS A 120 7.76 -22.42 -2.86
CA CYS A 120 8.35 -22.69 -1.54
C CYS A 120 7.61 -23.84 -0.82
N PRO A 121 8.25 -25.00 -0.54
CA PRO A 121 7.56 -26.15 0.03
C PRO A 121 7.12 -25.97 1.50
N GLN A 122 5.96 -26.51 1.85
CA GLN A 122 5.34 -26.48 3.19
C GLN A 122 6.29 -26.80 4.36
N LYS A 123 7.33 -27.62 4.14
CA LYS A 123 8.31 -28.03 5.16
C LYS A 123 8.92 -26.87 5.96
N HIS A 124 9.00 -25.66 5.39
CA HIS A 124 9.50 -24.47 6.08
C HIS A 124 8.56 -23.96 7.20
N CYS A 125 7.28 -24.35 7.15
CA CYS A 125 6.23 -24.04 8.12
C CYS A 125 5.52 -25.28 8.67
N ALA A 126 6.16 -26.46 8.60
CA ALA A 126 5.55 -27.72 9.10
C ALA A 126 5.32 -27.75 10.62
N ASN A 127 5.96 -26.84 11.36
CA ASN A 127 5.80 -26.65 12.81
C ASN A 127 4.98 -25.40 13.16
N ASP A 128 4.38 -24.72 12.17
CA ASP A 128 3.60 -23.48 12.37
C ASP A 128 2.25 -23.81 13.03
N VAL A 129 2.03 -23.33 14.25
CA VAL A 129 0.84 -23.66 15.05
C VAL A 129 -0.21 -22.58 14.86
N VAL A 130 -1.09 -22.79 13.88
CA VAL A 130 -2.23 -21.91 13.60
C VAL A 130 -3.35 -22.20 14.58
N THR A 131 -3.56 -21.34 15.58
CA THR A 131 -4.68 -21.51 16.51
C THR A 131 -5.90 -20.68 16.08
N THR A 132 -7.09 -21.16 16.46
CA THR A 132 -8.36 -20.49 16.19
C THR A 132 -8.90 -19.87 17.46
N PHE A 133 -9.23 -18.58 17.42
CA PHE A 133 -9.80 -17.87 18.56
C PHE A 133 -11.31 -17.69 18.37
N PRO A 134 -12.15 -18.30 19.23
CA PRO A 134 -13.60 -18.14 19.12
C PRO A 134 -13.99 -16.69 19.39
N VAL A 135 -15.02 -16.23 18.69
CA VAL A 135 -15.69 -14.95 18.96
C VAL A 135 -16.48 -15.02 20.27
N VAL A 136 -16.62 -13.90 20.98
CA VAL A 136 -17.42 -13.84 22.22
C VAL A 136 -18.92 -13.85 21.87
N ASN A 137 -19.55 -15.02 22.00
CA ASN A 137 -20.94 -15.23 21.59
C ASN A 137 -21.97 -14.64 22.59
N SER A 138 -22.13 -13.31 22.62
CA SER A 138 -23.46 -12.67 22.69
C SER A 138 -23.41 -11.15 22.47
N THR A 139 -24.52 -10.58 22.04
CA THR A 139 -24.78 -9.13 22.01
C THR A 139 -24.85 -8.45 23.38
N ALA A 140 -24.70 -9.20 24.48
CA ALA A 140 -24.85 -8.70 25.85
C ALA A 140 -23.52 -8.56 26.62
N ILE A 141 -22.38 -9.00 26.06
CA ILE A 141 -21.09 -9.05 26.78
C ILE A 141 -20.29 -7.73 26.70
N CYS A 142 -20.53 -6.88 25.69
CA CYS A 142 -19.86 -5.58 25.54
C CYS A 142 -20.77 -4.34 25.80
N PRO A 143 -21.62 -4.30 26.85
CA PRO A 143 -22.67 -3.29 26.97
C PRO A 143 -22.09 -1.88 27.14
N GLY A 144 -22.47 -0.97 26.24
CA GLY A 144 -22.00 0.42 26.24
C GLY A 144 -20.58 0.63 25.72
N LEU A 145 -19.87 -0.41 25.28
CA LEU A 145 -18.57 -0.25 24.63
C LEU A 145 -18.76 0.18 23.17
N ALA A 146 -18.15 1.30 22.80
CA ALA A 146 -18.17 1.82 21.43
C ALA A 146 -16.81 2.45 21.06
N ALA A 147 -16.56 2.56 19.76
CA ALA A 147 -15.53 3.46 19.26
C ALA A 147 -15.97 4.92 19.45
N THR A 148 -15.05 5.78 19.85
CA THR A 148 -15.27 7.21 20.08
C THR A 148 -14.32 8.03 19.22
N THR A 149 -14.75 9.19 18.76
CA THR A 149 -13.86 10.13 18.04
C THR A 149 -12.96 10.84 19.05
N LEU A 150 -11.66 10.54 18.98
CA LEU A 150 -10.64 11.02 19.92
C LEU A 150 -10.01 12.33 19.45
N ALA A 151 -9.88 12.51 18.13
CA ALA A 151 -9.35 13.73 17.54
C ALA A 151 -9.85 13.94 16.10
N THR A 152 -9.91 15.19 15.67
CA THR A 152 -10.30 15.59 14.31
C THR A 152 -9.48 16.77 13.83
N PHE A 153 -8.96 16.72 12.59
CA PHE A 153 -8.55 17.92 11.87
C PHE A 153 -9.75 18.45 11.07
N VAL A 154 -10.13 19.70 11.32
CA VAL A 154 -11.37 20.30 10.79
C VAL A 154 -11.06 21.63 10.12
N TYR A 155 -11.55 21.80 8.89
CA TYR A 155 -11.43 23.03 8.12
C TYR A 155 -12.80 23.47 7.60
N ASN A 156 -13.20 24.72 7.87
CA ASN A 156 -14.50 25.29 7.49
C ASN A 156 -15.72 24.39 7.83
N GLY A 157 -15.67 23.70 8.97
CA GLY A 157 -16.72 22.78 9.44
C GLY A 157 -16.64 21.35 8.88
N VAL A 158 -15.71 21.08 7.95
CA VAL A 158 -15.52 19.76 7.34
C VAL A 158 -14.38 19.01 8.05
N VAL A 159 -14.64 17.79 8.54
CA VAL A 159 -13.65 16.91 9.19
C VAL A 159 -12.78 16.25 8.13
N LEU A 160 -11.56 16.75 7.92
CA LEU A 160 -10.67 16.26 6.87
C LEU A 160 -9.94 14.97 7.29
N ILE A 161 -9.50 14.91 8.55
CA ILE A 161 -8.82 13.74 9.14
C ILE A 161 -9.50 13.43 10.48
N GLU A 162 -9.69 12.14 10.78
CA GLU A 162 -10.29 11.67 12.03
C GLU A 162 -9.44 10.57 12.68
N LEU A 163 -9.28 10.64 14.01
CA LEU A 163 -8.82 9.54 14.85
C LEU A 163 -9.98 9.05 15.71
N THR A 164 -10.26 7.76 15.67
CA THR A 164 -11.19 7.10 16.59
C THR A 164 -10.53 5.95 17.34
N GLY A 165 -11.10 5.57 18.48
CA GLY A 165 -10.58 4.51 19.32
C GLY A 165 -11.36 4.37 20.63
N PRO A 166 -10.84 3.63 21.61
CA PRO A 166 -11.47 3.47 22.91
C PRO A 166 -11.45 4.78 23.71
N SER A 167 -12.50 5.04 24.48
CA SER A 167 -12.53 6.11 25.48
C SER A 167 -11.67 5.81 26.72
N ASP A 168 -11.40 4.52 26.99
CA ASP A 168 -10.46 4.05 28.01
C ASP A 168 -9.45 3.08 27.37
N PRO A 169 -8.14 3.37 27.37
CA PRO A 169 -7.09 2.51 26.82
C PRO A 169 -7.07 1.06 27.32
N VAL A 170 -7.70 0.73 28.46
CA VAL A 170 -7.85 -0.68 28.90
C VAL A 170 -8.62 -1.53 27.86
N ASN A 171 -9.52 -0.89 27.10
CA ASN A 171 -10.37 -1.49 26.08
C ASN A 171 -9.78 -1.43 24.66
N ALA A 172 -8.54 -0.97 24.50
CA ALA A 172 -7.86 -0.99 23.21
C ALA A 172 -7.68 -2.42 22.68
N ALA A 173 -7.82 -2.59 21.36
CA ALA A 173 -7.26 -3.73 20.66
C ALA A 173 -5.77 -3.46 20.34
N ASP A 174 -5.02 -4.53 20.16
CA ASP A 174 -3.62 -4.62 19.72
C ASP A 174 -3.44 -4.28 18.22
N MET A 175 -4.25 -3.34 17.72
CA MET A 175 -4.38 -2.98 16.31
C MET A 175 -4.60 -1.47 16.10
N VAL A 176 -3.87 -0.90 15.15
CA VAL A 176 -4.16 0.40 14.51
C VAL A 176 -4.59 0.14 13.07
N ILE A 177 -5.74 0.68 12.67
CA ILE A 177 -6.23 0.64 11.29
C ILE A 177 -6.00 2.01 10.65
N THR A 178 -5.42 2.05 9.46
CA THR A 178 -5.33 3.27 8.63
C THR A 178 -6.23 3.13 7.40
N ALA A 179 -6.94 4.20 7.05
CA ALA A 179 -7.77 4.31 5.85
C ALA A 179 -7.39 5.58 5.07
N PRO A 180 -6.27 5.57 4.32
CA PRO A 180 -5.75 6.77 3.67
C PRO A 180 -6.54 7.23 2.44
N HIS A 181 -7.31 6.34 1.77
CA HIS A 181 -7.92 6.64 0.46
C HIS A 181 -9.42 6.32 0.31
N GLY A 182 -10.11 5.85 1.34
CA GLY A 182 -11.57 5.61 1.26
C GLY A 182 -12.41 6.91 1.24
N GLY A 183 -11.81 8.03 1.65
CA GLY A 183 -12.42 9.35 1.73
C GLY A 183 -13.07 9.85 0.45
N SER A 184 -14.05 10.75 0.61
CA SER A 184 -14.89 11.27 -0.48
C SER A 184 -15.08 12.79 -0.44
N GLN A 185 -14.43 13.50 0.49
CA GLN A 185 -14.55 14.94 0.60
C GLN A 185 -13.68 15.64 -0.44
N GLU A 186 -14.27 16.63 -1.12
CA GLU A 186 -13.61 17.42 -2.15
C GLU A 186 -13.73 18.93 -1.88
N PRO A 187 -13.19 19.44 -0.74
CA PRO A 187 -13.28 20.84 -0.39
C PRO A 187 -12.58 21.70 -1.45
N THR A 188 -13.25 22.78 -1.89
CA THR A 188 -12.73 23.69 -2.93
C THR A 188 -11.46 24.44 -2.52
N SER A 189 -11.16 24.51 -1.22
CA SER A 189 -9.93 25.06 -0.66
C SER A 189 -8.69 24.18 -0.88
N ILE A 190 -8.87 22.93 -1.31
CA ILE A 190 -7.80 22.04 -1.78
C ILE A 190 -8.01 21.82 -3.29
N PRO A 191 -7.03 22.16 -4.16
CA PRO A 191 -7.11 21.88 -5.59
C PRO A 191 -7.04 20.37 -5.86
N ASP A 192 -7.41 19.95 -7.07
CA ASP A 192 -7.13 18.57 -7.49
C ASP A 192 -5.63 18.43 -7.84
N ARG A 193 -5.00 17.40 -7.28
CA ARG A 193 -3.63 16.98 -7.57
C ARG A 193 -3.48 16.73 -9.07
N GLN A 194 -2.47 17.35 -9.66
CA GLN A 194 -2.09 17.08 -11.04
C GLN A 194 -1.55 15.66 -11.15
N THR A 195 -1.96 14.91 -12.17
CA THR A 195 -1.50 13.53 -12.37
C THR A 195 -0.08 13.46 -12.95
N THR A 196 0.46 14.58 -13.44
CA THR A 196 1.80 14.70 -14.05
C THR A 196 2.51 15.97 -13.57
N GLY A 197 3.83 16.05 -13.75
CA GLY A 197 4.64 17.23 -13.46
C GLY A 197 5.71 16.97 -12.38
N PRO A 198 6.29 18.02 -11.77
CA PRO A 198 7.46 17.88 -10.89
C PRO A 198 7.17 17.09 -9.60
N PHE A 199 5.92 17.04 -9.15
CA PHE A 199 5.49 16.23 -7.99
C PHE A 199 4.97 14.84 -8.38
N CYS A 200 4.85 14.55 -9.68
CA CYS A 200 4.28 13.31 -10.23
C CYS A 200 5.05 12.88 -11.50
N PRO A 201 6.37 12.65 -11.44
CA PRO A 201 7.17 12.31 -12.62
C PRO A 201 6.80 10.95 -13.22
N GLU A 202 6.35 10.00 -12.39
CA GLU A 202 5.98 8.63 -12.78
C GLU A 202 4.45 8.45 -12.99
N GLY A 203 3.67 9.51 -12.76
CA GLY A 203 2.20 9.51 -12.90
C GLY A 203 1.46 9.20 -11.60
N CYS A 204 0.83 10.23 -11.00
CA CYS A 204 0.09 10.07 -9.76
C CYS A 204 -1.30 9.44 -9.97
N LYS A 205 -1.69 8.54 -9.06
CA LYS A 205 -3.07 8.03 -8.94
C LYS A 205 -3.93 9.01 -8.14
N VAL A 206 -5.19 9.16 -8.56
CA VAL A 206 -6.14 10.14 -7.99
C VAL A 206 -7.53 9.55 -7.67
N ASP A 207 -7.84 8.37 -8.21
CA ASP A 207 -9.05 7.60 -7.93
C ASP A 207 -9.10 7.16 -6.47
N LYS A 208 -10.25 7.30 -5.79
CA LYS A 208 -10.37 6.84 -4.40
C LYS A 208 -10.45 5.32 -4.30
N ASP A 209 -9.89 4.77 -3.23
CA ASP A 209 -9.94 3.34 -2.91
C ASP A 209 -11.34 3.02 -2.35
N SER A 210 -12.34 3.03 -3.24
CA SER A 210 -13.76 3.08 -2.88
C SER A 210 -14.17 1.97 -1.91
N ASN A 211 -14.91 2.36 -0.86
CA ASN A 211 -15.49 1.51 0.19
C ASN A 211 -14.49 0.97 1.25
N THR A 212 -13.21 1.38 1.25
CA THR A 212 -12.24 0.97 2.28
C THR A 212 -12.41 1.66 3.63
N LEU A 213 -12.96 2.88 3.66
CA LEU A 213 -13.30 3.61 4.90
C LEU A 213 -14.44 2.88 5.62
N GLU A 214 -15.46 2.51 4.85
CA GLU A 214 -16.65 1.77 5.27
C GLU A 214 -16.26 0.38 5.78
N ILE A 215 -15.41 -0.37 5.06
CA ILE A 215 -14.87 -1.66 5.52
C ILE A 215 -14.00 -1.51 6.78
N SER A 216 -13.21 -0.42 6.91
CA SER A 216 -12.43 -0.15 8.12
C SER A 216 -13.32 0.15 9.34
N ARG A 217 -14.44 0.86 9.15
CA ARG A 217 -15.47 1.08 10.18
C ARG A 217 -16.17 -0.22 10.57
N LEU A 218 -16.49 -1.08 9.61
CA LEU A 218 -17.03 -2.41 9.87
C LEU A 218 -16.02 -3.28 10.64
N LEU A 219 -14.74 -3.26 10.27
CA LEU A 219 -13.68 -4.00 10.96
C LEU A 219 -13.53 -3.55 12.42
N GLN A 220 -13.47 -2.24 12.68
CA GLN A 220 -13.48 -1.67 14.03
C GLN A 220 -14.71 -2.14 14.83
N SER A 221 -15.89 -2.15 14.20
CA SER A 221 -17.15 -2.59 14.81
C SER A 221 -17.18 -4.10 15.10
N LYS A 222 -16.59 -4.92 14.22
CA LYS A 222 -16.49 -6.38 14.40
C LYS A 222 -15.50 -6.78 15.48
N PHE A 223 -14.40 -6.05 15.67
CA PHE A 223 -13.54 -6.23 16.84
C PHE A 223 -14.26 -5.94 18.17
N ILE A 224 -15.12 -4.91 18.20
CA ILE A 224 -15.95 -4.61 19.38
C ILE A 224 -16.93 -5.76 19.62
N ALA A 225 -17.69 -6.17 18.61
CA ALA A 225 -18.69 -7.23 18.73
C ALA A 225 -18.08 -8.60 19.08
N ASN A 226 -16.93 -8.95 18.49
CA ASN A 226 -16.36 -10.29 18.60
C ASN A 226 -15.40 -10.46 19.79
N TYR A 227 -14.87 -9.38 20.37
CA TYR A 227 -13.83 -9.45 21.42
C TYR A 227 -13.94 -8.41 22.54
N CYS A 228 -14.94 -7.52 22.53
CA CYS A 228 -15.04 -6.35 23.41
C CYS A 228 -13.74 -5.52 23.47
N LYS A 229 -13.07 -5.33 22.32
CA LYS A 229 -11.91 -4.44 22.17
C LYS A 229 -12.11 -3.47 21.01
N VAL A 230 -11.56 -2.27 21.14
CA VAL A 230 -11.68 -1.18 20.18
C VAL A 230 -10.33 -0.94 19.49
N PRO A 231 -10.17 -1.27 18.21
CA PRO A 231 -9.03 -0.82 17.41
C PRO A 231 -9.01 0.70 17.32
N TYR A 232 -7.82 1.29 17.33
CA TYR A 232 -7.66 2.66 16.88
C TYR A 232 -7.84 2.69 15.35
N LEU A 233 -8.53 3.68 14.82
CA LEU A 233 -8.78 3.85 13.39
C LEU A 233 -8.55 5.31 12.99
N VAL A 234 -7.60 5.52 12.08
CA VAL A 234 -7.25 6.80 11.48
C VAL A 234 -7.80 6.86 10.06
N ILE A 235 -8.57 7.90 9.76
CA ILE A 235 -9.28 8.08 8.49
C ILE A 235 -8.84 9.38 7.84
N ASN A 236 -8.41 9.31 6.59
CA ASN A 236 -8.41 10.46 5.69
C ASN A 236 -9.79 10.52 5.02
N HIS A 237 -10.56 11.56 5.31
CA HIS A 237 -11.89 11.77 4.71
C HIS A 237 -11.81 12.47 3.34
N LEU A 238 -10.66 13.04 2.97
CA LEU A 238 -10.43 13.61 1.64
C LEU A 238 -10.42 12.53 0.55
N HIS A 239 -10.97 12.85 -0.62
CA HIS A 239 -10.79 12.03 -1.81
C HIS A 239 -9.30 12.02 -2.23
N ARG A 240 -8.78 10.89 -2.73
CA ARG A 240 -7.36 10.72 -3.12
C ARG A 240 -6.82 11.79 -4.08
N LYS A 241 -7.65 12.26 -5.02
CA LYS A 241 -7.41 13.46 -5.86
C LYS A 241 -7.03 14.74 -5.10
N LYS A 242 -7.43 14.91 -3.83
CA LYS A 242 -7.10 16.06 -2.97
C LYS A 242 -5.87 15.78 -2.11
N LEU A 243 -5.77 14.57 -1.57
CA LEU A 243 -4.67 14.10 -0.73
C LEU A 243 -4.51 12.57 -0.90
N ASP A 244 -3.35 12.13 -1.38
CA ASP A 244 -2.91 10.74 -1.31
C ASP A 244 -2.02 10.60 -0.08
N ALA A 245 -2.57 10.14 1.04
CA ALA A 245 -1.83 10.10 2.30
C ALA A 245 -0.73 9.02 2.31
N ASN A 246 -0.86 7.99 1.47
CA ASN A 246 0.13 6.93 1.33
C ASN A 246 1.28 7.33 0.36
N ARG A 247 1.80 8.55 0.54
CA ARG A 247 2.90 9.19 -0.22
C ARG A 247 3.68 10.19 0.61
N GLU A 248 4.89 10.51 0.15
CA GLU A 248 5.70 11.63 0.64
C GLU A 248 4.96 12.97 0.43
N VAL A 249 5.09 13.92 1.36
CA VAL A 249 4.25 15.12 1.44
C VAL A 249 4.17 15.94 0.14
N LEU A 250 5.24 15.99 -0.66
CA LEU A 250 5.25 16.76 -1.90
C LEU A 250 4.46 16.08 -3.03
N GLU A 251 4.49 14.75 -3.14
CA GLU A 251 3.59 14.01 -4.04
C GLU A 251 2.16 14.01 -3.48
N ALA A 252 2.01 13.79 -2.18
CA ALA A 252 0.74 13.67 -1.47
C ALA A 252 -0.13 14.93 -1.57
N ALA A 253 0.47 16.10 -1.33
CA ALA A 253 -0.23 17.37 -1.15
C ALA A 253 0.14 18.45 -2.19
N GLN A 254 1.14 18.21 -3.05
CA GLN A 254 1.57 19.12 -4.13
C GLN A 254 1.77 20.58 -3.69
N ASN A 255 2.38 20.75 -2.52
CA ASN A 255 2.66 22.05 -1.90
C ASN A 255 1.41 22.91 -1.59
N ASN A 256 0.20 22.34 -1.56
CA ASN A 256 -0.98 23.00 -0.99
C ASN A 256 -0.95 22.87 0.55
N THR A 257 -0.83 23.99 1.25
CA THR A 257 -0.62 23.99 2.71
C THR A 257 -1.71 23.27 3.50
N LEU A 258 -2.98 23.35 3.09
CA LEU A 258 -4.08 22.68 3.79
C LEU A 258 -4.05 21.15 3.60
N ALA A 259 -3.66 20.68 2.41
CA ALA A 259 -3.40 19.26 2.18
C ALA A 259 -2.14 18.78 2.92
N MET A 260 -1.11 19.61 3.05
CA MET A 260 0.09 19.30 3.85
C MET A 260 -0.22 19.24 5.36
N ASP A 261 -1.06 20.14 5.87
CA ASP A 261 -1.57 20.10 7.25
C ASP A 261 -2.40 18.83 7.47
N ALA A 262 -3.29 18.46 6.53
CA ALA A 262 -4.08 17.23 6.60
C ALA A 262 -3.19 15.97 6.57
N TRP A 263 -2.19 15.93 5.67
CA TRP A 263 -1.17 14.88 5.60
C TRP A 263 -0.42 14.73 6.93
N PHE A 264 0.08 15.83 7.48
CA PHE A 264 0.77 15.84 8.78
C PHE A 264 -0.14 15.31 9.90
N MET A 265 -1.42 15.73 9.90
CA MET A 265 -2.38 15.30 10.91
C MET A 265 -2.77 13.82 10.79
N PHE A 266 -2.77 13.23 9.59
CA PHE A 266 -2.96 11.79 9.38
C PHE A 266 -1.86 10.97 10.05
N HIS A 267 -0.60 11.17 9.63
CA HIS A 267 0.53 10.44 10.21
C HIS A 267 0.73 10.76 11.71
N ASN A 268 0.44 11.99 12.15
CA ASN A 268 0.48 12.32 13.57
C ASN A 268 -0.57 11.55 14.40
N PHE A 269 -1.80 11.40 13.89
CA PHE A 269 -2.83 10.59 14.55
C PHE A 269 -2.48 9.10 14.56
N THR A 270 -1.91 8.56 13.48
CA THR A 270 -1.38 7.19 13.45
C THR A 270 -0.30 7.01 14.50
N ASN A 271 0.66 7.93 14.59
CA ASN A 271 1.71 7.88 15.60
C ASN A 271 1.19 8.01 17.05
N VAL A 272 0.14 8.81 17.28
CA VAL A 272 -0.55 8.88 18.60
C VAL A 272 -1.18 7.53 18.95
N ALA A 273 -1.87 6.87 18.01
CA ALA A 273 -2.45 5.55 18.21
C ALA A 273 -1.37 4.49 18.49
N GLN A 274 -0.29 4.45 17.69
CA GLN A 274 0.85 3.55 17.91
C GLN A 274 1.51 3.77 19.27
N SER A 275 1.66 5.04 19.69
CA SER A 275 2.21 5.40 21.01
C SER A 275 1.31 4.95 22.16
N ALA A 276 -0.01 5.07 22.02
CA ALA A 276 -0.97 4.55 23.00
C ALA A 276 -0.88 3.01 23.11
N LEU A 277 -0.73 2.30 21.99
CA LEU A 277 -0.57 0.84 22.01
C LEU A 277 0.78 0.40 22.58
N LYS A 278 1.87 1.13 22.30
CA LYS A 278 3.17 0.95 22.98
C LYS A 278 3.03 1.09 24.49
N SER A 279 2.28 2.07 24.98
CA SER A 279 2.01 2.24 26.42
C SER A 279 1.10 1.17 27.02
N ARG A 280 0.19 0.57 26.23
CA ARG A 280 -0.80 -0.41 26.69
C ARG A 280 -0.32 -1.87 26.63
N PHE A 281 0.52 -2.21 25.65
CA PHE A 281 0.98 -3.58 25.38
C PHE A 281 2.50 -3.76 25.49
N GLY A 282 3.24 -2.67 25.69
CA GLY A 282 4.69 -2.71 25.89
C GLY A 282 5.48 -3.02 24.63
N THR A 283 6.72 -3.46 24.83
CA THR A 283 7.68 -3.75 23.77
C THR A 283 8.47 -5.02 24.06
N VAL A 284 8.81 -5.76 23.00
CA VAL A 284 9.80 -6.85 23.01
C VAL A 284 11.10 -6.37 22.38
N ASP A 285 12.25 -6.72 22.96
CA ASP A 285 13.55 -6.52 22.32
C ASP A 285 13.99 -7.83 21.66
N VAL A 286 14.25 -7.79 20.35
CA VAL A 286 14.69 -8.94 19.55
C VAL A 286 16.03 -8.66 18.89
N THR A 287 16.88 -9.69 18.77
CA THR A 287 18.17 -9.57 18.10
C THR A 287 18.02 -9.94 16.62
N ASN A 288 18.34 -9.02 15.73
CA ASN A 288 18.45 -9.30 14.30
C ASN A 288 19.61 -10.28 14.06
N ALA A 289 19.31 -11.52 13.63
CA ALA A 289 20.31 -12.58 13.53
C ALA A 289 21.37 -12.37 12.42
N ILE A 290 21.20 -11.34 11.57
CA ILE A 290 22.12 -11.02 10.47
C ILE A 290 23.03 -9.85 10.84
N THR A 291 22.50 -8.82 11.51
CA THR A 291 23.27 -7.60 11.85
C THR A 291 23.69 -7.53 13.32
N ASN A 292 23.21 -8.44 14.17
CA ASN A 292 23.28 -8.38 15.63
C ASN A 292 22.69 -7.09 16.26
N ALA A 293 21.95 -6.28 15.49
CA ALA A 293 21.27 -5.12 16.01
C ALA A 293 20.07 -5.53 16.88
N THR A 294 19.92 -4.91 18.05
CA THR A 294 18.69 -5.01 18.84
C THR A 294 17.60 -4.16 18.19
N ILE A 295 16.45 -4.78 17.93
CA ILE A 295 15.23 -4.16 17.42
C ILE A 295 14.22 -4.14 18.56
N LYS A 296 13.73 -2.95 18.92
CA LYS A 296 12.66 -2.78 19.90
C LYS A 296 11.31 -2.79 19.18
N GLY A 297 10.57 -3.88 19.31
CA GLY A 297 9.25 -4.07 18.71
C GLY A 297 8.11 -3.73 19.66
N VAL A 298 7.05 -3.06 19.19
CA VAL A 298 5.78 -2.90 19.94
C VAL A 298 4.88 -4.10 19.74
N ASN A 299 4.23 -4.58 20.80
CA ASN A 299 3.32 -5.73 20.76
C ASN A 299 1.94 -5.36 20.16
N ALA A 300 1.90 -4.93 18.90
CA ALA A 300 0.70 -4.56 18.14
C ALA A 300 0.94 -4.53 16.61
N LEU A 301 -0.13 -4.55 15.84
CA LEU A 301 -0.12 -4.51 14.36
C LEU A 301 -0.74 -3.20 13.81
N LEU A 302 -0.12 -2.61 12.81
CA LEU A 302 -0.73 -1.61 11.93
C LEU A 302 -1.27 -2.30 10.67
N PHE A 303 -2.50 -1.96 10.31
CA PHE A 303 -3.24 -2.54 9.20
C PHE A 303 -3.72 -1.42 8.27
N ASP A 304 -3.14 -1.34 7.08
CA ASP A 304 -3.38 -0.27 6.13
C ASP A 304 -4.37 -0.70 5.05
N MET A 305 -5.55 -0.06 5.02
CA MET A 305 -6.71 -0.52 4.26
C MET A 305 -6.80 0.17 2.89
N HIS A 306 -6.60 -0.62 1.84
CA HIS A 306 -6.49 -0.18 0.46
C HIS A 306 -7.41 -0.94 -0.50
N GLY A 307 -7.47 -0.50 -1.76
CA GLY A 307 -8.37 -1.08 -2.75
C GLY A 307 -8.02 -0.80 -4.20
N TYR A 308 -7.09 -1.58 -4.75
CA TYR A 308 -6.73 -1.59 -6.18
C TYR A 308 -7.91 -1.72 -7.14
N ALA A 309 -7.78 -1.12 -8.33
CA ALA A 309 -8.86 -0.97 -9.31
C ALA A 309 -9.32 -2.30 -9.94
N GLY A 310 -8.46 -3.33 -9.91
CA GLY A 310 -8.74 -4.67 -10.44
C GLY A 310 -8.39 -4.86 -11.91
N LEU A 311 -8.17 -3.79 -12.68
CA LEU A 311 -7.76 -3.87 -14.10
C LEU A 311 -6.52 -4.76 -14.28
N ASP A 312 -5.65 -4.78 -13.27
CA ASP A 312 -4.42 -5.54 -13.22
C ASP A 312 -4.64 -7.08 -13.24
N TRP A 313 -5.89 -7.61 -13.27
CA TRP A 313 -6.16 -9.05 -13.20
C TRP A 313 -7.55 -9.46 -13.75
N VAL A 314 -7.78 -9.40 -15.07
CA VAL A 314 -9.04 -9.75 -15.81
C VAL A 314 -10.05 -8.59 -16.01
N PRO A 315 -10.48 -8.26 -17.25
CA PRO A 315 -10.92 -6.90 -17.61
C PRO A 315 -12.41 -6.58 -17.35
N THR A 316 -13.03 -7.23 -16.36
CA THR A 316 -14.44 -6.95 -15.95
C THR A 316 -14.65 -6.90 -14.44
N ASN A 317 -14.00 -7.80 -13.68
CA ASN A 317 -14.10 -7.85 -12.22
C ASN A 317 -12.76 -7.67 -11.49
N GLY A 318 -11.64 -7.83 -12.19
CA GLY A 318 -10.33 -7.91 -11.56
C GLY A 318 -10.12 -9.18 -10.73
N SER A 319 -8.94 -9.27 -10.11
CA SER A 319 -8.59 -10.41 -9.28
C SER A 319 -9.56 -10.48 -8.10
N PRO A 320 -10.02 -11.68 -7.74
CA PRO A 320 -10.83 -11.90 -6.54
C PRO A 320 -9.97 -11.99 -5.26
N LEU A 321 -8.64 -12.02 -5.41
CA LEU A 321 -7.69 -12.16 -4.31
C LEU A 321 -7.38 -10.81 -3.65
N ILE A 322 -7.31 -10.81 -2.32
CA ILE A 322 -6.68 -9.75 -1.54
C ILE A 322 -5.17 -9.82 -1.74
N GLN A 323 -4.55 -8.68 -2.02
CA GLN A 323 -3.09 -8.60 -2.07
C GLN A 323 -2.56 -8.09 -0.73
N TRP A 324 -1.66 -8.84 -0.12
CA TRP A 324 -1.14 -8.56 1.22
C TRP A 324 0.25 -7.94 1.14
N GLY A 325 0.30 -6.61 1.23
CA GLY A 325 1.53 -5.83 1.09
C GLY A 325 2.42 -5.93 2.33
N TYR A 326 3.58 -6.58 2.17
CA TYR A 326 4.61 -6.76 3.21
C TYR A 326 5.94 -6.02 2.88
N ARG A 327 5.91 -4.93 2.10
CA ARG A 327 7.05 -4.19 1.52
C ARG A 327 8.13 -5.06 0.84
N LEU A 328 7.73 -6.21 0.29
CA LEU A 328 8.54 -7.09 -0.55
C LEU A 328 8.09 -6.95 -2.01
N SER A 329 9.02 -7.02 -2.97
CA SER A 329 8.62 -7.07 -4.39
C SER A 329 8.02 -8.43 -4.76
N ALA A 330 7.29 -8.45 -5.88
CA ALA A 330 6.80 -9.70 -6.46
C ALA A 330 7.94 -10.69 -6.76
N SER A 331 9.09 -10.21 -7.26
CA SER A 331 10.28 -11.02 -7.50
C SER A 331 10.90 -11.57 -6.22
N THR A 332 11.04 -10.77 -5.15
CA THR A 332 11.51 -11.30 -3.84
C THR A 332 10.60 -12.41 -3.33
N LEU A 333 9.27 -12.27 -3.49
CA LEU A 333 8.27 -13.29 -3.14
C LEU A 333 8.22 -14.49 -4.11
N ASN A 334 9.00 -14.49 -5.18
CA ASN A 334 9.05 -15.53 -6.21
C ASN A 334 10.37 -16.33 -6.19
N ASP A 335 11.47 -15.61 -5.97
CA ASP A 335 12.83 -16.10 -6.12
C ASP A 335 13.45 -16.48 -4.76
N SER A 336 12.85 -16.05 -3.64
CA SER A 336 13.28 -16.39 -2.28
C SER A 336 12.48 -17.55 -1.70
N CYS A 337 13.16 -18.58 -1.21
CA CYS A 337 12.59 -19.63 -0.37
C CYS A 337 13.67 -20.25 0.55
N PRO A 338 13.51 -20.20 1.89
CA PRO A 338 12.58 -19.34 2.61
C PRO A 338 12.92 -17.85 2.42
N ILE A 339 11.97 -16.93 2.61
CA ILE A 339 12.23 -15.47 2.53
C ILE A 339 13.32 -15.05 3.55
N ASP A 340 13.38 -15.74 4.70
CA ASP A 340 14.41 -15.59 5.73
C ASP A 340 15.85 -15.65 5.18
N ALA A 341 16.10 -16.50 4.17
CA ALA A 341 17.42 -16.68 3.57
C ALA A 341 17.84 -15.55 2.62
N SER A 342 16.91 -14.67 2.20
CA SER A 342 17.20 -13.54 1.30
C SER A 342 17.10 -12.17 1.97
N SER A 343 16.40 -12.06 3.11
CA SER A 343 16.14 -10.76 3.71
C SER A 343 17.38 -10.20 4.43
N SER A 344 17.89 -9.04 3.99
CA SER A 344 19.06 -8.36 4.58
C SER A 344 18.78 -7.71 5.96
N GLY A 345 17.83 -8.22 6.73
CA GLY A 345 17.32 -7.61 7.96
C GLY A 345 16.54 -6.29 7.78
N THR A 346 16.53 -5.71 6.57
CA THR A 346 15.90 -4.42 6.25
C THR A 346 14.82 -4.51 5.16
N LEU A 347 14.72 -5.65 4.47
CA LEU A 347 13.75 -5.90 3.39
C LEU A 347 12.39 -6.34 3.95
N GLY A 348 11.31 -5.75 3.43
CA GLY A 348 9.94 -6.08 3.82
C GLY A 348 9.40 -5.31 5.01
N SER A 349 8.36 -5.86 5.64
CA SER A 349 7.76 -5.41 6.90
C SER A 349 7.67 -6.56 7.92
N LEU A 350 6.89 -6.40 8.99
CA LEU A 350 6.89 -7.31 10.15
C LEU A 350 8.32 -7.46 10.74
N THR A 351 9.07 -6.35 10.75
CA THR A 351 10.53 -6.33 10.96
C THR A 351 10.98 -6.94 12.28
N HIS A 352 10.19 -6.82 13.35
CA HIS A 352 10.54 -7.45 14.64
C HIS A 352 9.94 -8.85 14.81
N ALA A 353 8.75 -9.13 14.26
CA ALA A 353 8.10 -10.44 14.37
C ALA A 353 9.00 -11.59 13.87
N ARG A 354 9.67 -11.41 12.73
CA ARG A 354 10.55 -12.44 12.15
C ARG A 354 11.82 -12.77 12.96
N TRP A 355 12.09 -12.00 14.02
CA TRP A 355 13.20 -12.24 14.95
C TRP A 355 12.70 -12.65 16.35
N MET A 356 11.38 -12.82 16.52
CA MET A 356 10.81 -13.41 17.73
C MET A 356 10.98 -14.94 17.69
N PRO A 357 11.37 -15.60 18.79
CA PRO A 357 11.61 -17.04 18.81
C PRO A 357 10.39 -17.85 18.34
N GLY A 358 10.59 -18.71 17.34
CA GLY A 358 9.54 -19.56 16.77
C GLY A 358 8.87 -19.02 15.50
N HIS A 359 9.09 -17.73 15.14
CA HIS A 359 8.45 -17.11 13.99
C HIS A 359 9.46 -16.85 12.86
N SER A 360 9.34 -17.58 11.75
CA SER A 360 10.08 -17.25 10.52
C SER A 360 9.30 -16.26 9.66
N TYR A 361 10.01 -15.47 8.86
CA TYR A 361 9.38 -14.53 7.94
C TYR A 361 8.63 -15.25 6.81
N GLU A 362 9.12 -16.42 6.40
CA GLU A 362 8.40 -17.35 5.53
C GLU A 362 6.98 -17.62 6.06
N CYS A 363 6.83 -18.00 7.34
CA CYS A 363 5.53 -18.40 7.85
C CYS A 363 4.60 -17.21 8.13
N LEU A 364 5.16 -16.06 8.55
CA LEU A 364 4.41 -14.82 8.73
C LEU A 364 3.79 -14.29 7.42
N VAL A 365 4.39 -14.57 6.26
CA VAL A 365 4.01 -14.03 4.94
C VAL A 365 3.35 -15.08 4.02
N ARG A 366 3.88 -16.30 3.96
CA ARG A 366 3.40 -17.42 3.10
C ARG A 366 3.03 -18.68 3.89
N GLY A 367 3.15 -18.69 5.21
CA GLY A 367 2.79 -19.85 6.04
C GLY A 367 1.28 -20.04 6.18
N PRO A 368 0.83 -21.21 6.66
CA PRO A 368 -0.57 -21.44 6.99
C PRO A 368 -1.04 -20.47 8.09
N GLY A 369 -0.13 -20.00 8.96
CA GLY A 369 -0.37 -18.96 9.95
C GLY A 369 -0.35 -17.52 9.43
N SER A 370 -0.11 -17.27 8.14
CA SER A 370 -0.15 -15.92 7.56
C SER A 370 -1.57 -15.34 7.52
N LEU A 371 -1.70 -14.01 7.50
CA LEU A 371 -3.00 -13.33 7.43
C LEU A 371 -3.82 -13.76 6.20
N ALA A 372 -3.16 -13.92 5.06
CA ALA A 372 -3.80 -14.33 3.82
C ALA A 372 -4.40 -15.75 3.91
N SER A 373 -3.65 -16.69 4.49
CA SER A 373 -4.11 -18.06 4.74
C SER A 373 -5.22 -18.13 5.78
N ARG A 374 -5.12 -17.37 6.88
CA ARG A 374 -6.19 -17.29 7.89
C ARG A 374 -7.49 -16.75 7.32
N VAL A 375 -7.45 -15.64 6.58
CA VAL A 375 -8.63 -15.09 5.91
C VAL A 375 -9.20 -16.10 4.92
N THR A 376 -8.35 -16.75 4.11
CA THR A 376 -8.79 -17.75 3.13
C THR A 376 -9.53 -18.93 3.80
N ALA A 377 -8.95 -19.55 4.82
CA ALA A 377 -9.57 -20.66 5.53
C ALA A 377 -10.89 -20.27 6.22
N LEU A 378 -11.00 -19.03 6.71
CA LEU A 378 -12.23 -18.51 7.32
C LEU A 378 -13.30 -18.13 6.27
N VAL A 379 -12.91 -17.70 5.07
CA VAL A 379 -13.83 -17.52 3.93
C VAL A 379 -14.37 -18.86 3.45
N ASP A 380 -13.51 -19.86 3.27
CA ASP A 380 -13.93 -21.23 2.90
C ASP A 380 -14.87 -21.83 3.96
N ALA A 381 -14.55 -21.69 5.25
CA ALA A 381 -15.39 -22.16 6.36
C ALA A 381 -16.75 -21.42 6.47
N ALA A 382 -16.85 -20.20 5.95
CA ALA A 382 -18.10 -19.44 5.84
C ALA A 382 -18.93 -19.79 4.59
N GLY A 383 -18.40 -20.61 3.67
CA GLY A 383 -19.04 -20.96 2.39
C GLY A 383 -18.77 -19.97 1.26
N GLY A 384 -17.76 -19.10 1.40
CA GLY A 384 -17.41 -18.05 0.44
C GLY A 384 -18.10 -16.70 0.71
N LEU A 385 -17.50 -15.60 0.25
CA LEU A 385 -18.06 -14.25 0.38
C LEU A 385 -19.08 -13.89 -0.72
N THR A 386 -18.96 -14.53 -1.88
CA THR A 386 -19.78 -14.25 -3.08
C THR A 386 -19.95 -15.52 -3.92
N THR A 387 -20.70 -15.47 -5.02
CA THR A 387 -20.74 -16.56 -6.00
C THR A 387 -19.40 -16.82 -6.71
N ASN A 388 -18.43 -15.90 -6.63
CA ASN A 388 -17.06 -16.18 -6.99
C ASN A 388 -16.34 -16.79 -5.77
N ALA A 389 -16.04 -18.10 -5.87
CA ALA A 389 -15.44 -18.89 -4.79
C ALA A 389 -14.07 -18.35 -4.33
N LEU A 390 -13.31 -17.66 -5.18
CA LEU A 390 -12.00 -17.09 -4.82
C LEU A 390 -12.11 -15.71 -4.13
N CYS A 391 -13.32 -15.14 -4.00
CA CYS A 391 -13.46 -13.79 -3.46
C CYS A 391 -13.12 -13.74 -1.97
N GLY A 392 -12.04 -13.03 -1.64
CA GLY A 392 -11.54 -12.91 -0.26
C GLY A 392 -10.44 -13.89 0.10
N HIS A 393 -10.08 -14.82 -0.79
CA HIS A 393 -8.79 -15.51 -0.72
C HIS A 393 -7.63 -14.49 -0.88
N GLY A 394 -6.38 -14.87 -0.64
CA GLY A 394 -5.27 -13.90 -0.70
C GLY A 394 -3.92 -14.42 -1.18
N THR A 395 -3.04 -13.49 -1.57
CA THR A 395 -1.63 -13.73 -1.93
C THR A 395 -0.74 -12.54 -1.47
N PRO A 396 0.54 -12.74 -1.08
CA PRO A 396 1.20 -14.03 -0.81
C PRO A 396 0.50 -14.81 0.30
N SER A 397 0.51 -16.14 0.20
CA SER A 397 -0.15 -17.06 1.14
C SER A 397 0.41 -18.48 1.01
N TYR A 398 -0.11 -19.40 1.83
CA TYR A 398 0.17 -20.83 1.73
C TYR A 398 -0.61 -21.55 0.61
N GLU A 399 -1.64 -20.93 0.03
CA GLU A 399 -2.64 -21.63 -0.79
C GLU A 399 -2.56 -21.30 -2.29
N PHE A 400 -1.78 -20.29 -2.65
CA PHE A 400 -1.61 -19.81 -4.02
C PHE A 400 -0.13 -19.64 -4.34
N GLU A 401 0.17 -19.65 -5.64
CA GLU A 401 1.51 -19.32 -6.14
C GLU A 401 1.92 -17.89 -5.77
N SER A 402 3.22 -17.58 -5.96
CA SER A 402 3.75 -16.24 -5.69
C SER A 402 2.97 -15.15 -6.44
N PRO A 403 2.87 -13.91 -5.92
CA PRO A 403 2.22 -12.83 -6.65
C PRO A 403 2.80 -12.60 -8.05
N TRP A 404 4.09 -12.88 -8.26
CA TRP A 404 4.73 -12.85 -9.58
C TRP A 404 4.28 -14.00 -10.49
N ALA A 405 4.23 -15.23 -9.98
CA ALA A 405 3.86 -16.39 -10.79
C ALA A 405 2.39 -16.31 -11.21
N LEU A 406 1.52 -15.90 -10.27
CA LEU A 406 0.13 -15.54 -10.56
C LEU A 406 0.05 -14.39 -11.59
N SER A 407 0.87 -13.33 -11.46
CA SER A 407 0.81 -12.18 -12.39
C SER A 407 1.39 -12.49 -13.78
N ASN A 408 1.96 -13.68 -13.95
CA ASN A 408 2.47 -14.21 -15.22
C ASN A 408 1.70 -15.49 -15.63
N ASP A 409 0.48 -15.70 -15.10
CA ASP A 409 -0.43 -16.79 -15.47
C ASP A 409 -1.69 -16.22 -16.16
N PRO A 410 -1.98 -16.56 -17.44
CA PRO A 410 -3.12 -16.01 -18.17
C PRO A 410 -4.50 -16.39 -17.59
N ASN A 411 -4.59 -17.38 -16.69
CA ASN A 411 -5.83 -17.73 -16.00
C ASN A 411 -6.24 -16.70 -14.94
N TYR A 412 -5.26 -15.95 -14.40
CA TYR A 412 -5.48 -14.87 -13.42
C TYR A 412 -5.19 -13.48 -14.04
N CYS A 413 -4.30 -13.42 -15.02
CA CYS A 413 -3.79 -12.20 -15.66
C CYS A 413 -4.17 -12.15 -17.15
N ALA A 414 -5.34 -11.61 -17.49
CA ALA A 414 -5.81 -11.56 -18.88
C ALA A 414 -4.95 -10.68 -19.82
N ASP A 415 -4.32 -9.62 -19.29
CA ASP A 415 -3.59 -8.61 -20.08
C ASP A 415 -2.17 -9.06 -20.47
N MET A 416 -1.74 -10.27 -20.08
CA MET A 416 -0.42 -10.89 -20.35
C MET A 416 0.05 -10.85 -21.82
N ASN A 417 -0.88 -10.77 -22.78
CA ASN A 417 -0.57 -10.74 -24.22
C ASN A 417 -0.81 -9.35 -24.86
N SER A 418 -1.07 -8.31 -24.07
CA SER A 418 -1.29 -6.95 -24.59
C SER A 418 0.03 -6.21 -24.79
N THR A 419 0.11 -5.36 -25.82
CA THR A 419 1.21 -4.40 -26.02
C THR A 419 1.01 -3.09 -25.26
N SER A 420 0.00 -3.02 -24.38
CA SER A 420 -0.24 -1.91 -23.44
C SER A 420 0.45 -2.21 -22.11
N PRO A 421 1.05 -1.21 -21.43
CA PRO A 421 1.74 -1.40 -20.15
C PRO A 421 0.79 -1.61 -18.94
N THR A 422 -0.44 -2.06 -19.18
CA THR A 422 -1.43 -2.47 -18.16
C THR A 422 -1.13 -3.88 -17.64
N ASN A 423 0.13 -4.13 -17.29
CA ASN A 423 0.57 -5.42 -16.76
C ASN A 423 -0.12 -5.74 -15.44
N CYS A 424 -0.15 -7.02 -15.10
CA CYS A 424 -0.70 -7.47 -13.84
C CYS A 424 0.26 -7.18 -12.70
N PHE A 425 -0.16 -6.30 -11.78
CA PHE A 425 0.69 -5.79 -10.70
C PHE A 425 0.33 -6.39 -9.34
N TYR A 426 1.38 -6.54 -8.52
CA TYR A 426 1.28 -6.84 -7.11
C TYR A 426 1.61 -5.59 -6.27
N TYR A 427 0.66 -5.17 -5.45
CA TYR A 427 0.76 -3.99 -4.58
C TYR A 427 1.49 -4.36 -3.28
N SER A 428 2.81 -4.13 -3.28
CA SER A 428 3.71 -4.57 -2.21
C SER A 428 3.54 -3.88 -0.85
N GLY A 429 2.79 -2.78 -0.77
CA GLY A 429 2.78 -1.89 0.39
C GLY A 429 3.47 -0.54 0.10
N GLY A 430 2.94 0.55 0.66
CA GLY A 430 3.34 1.92 0.35
C GLY A 430 4.18 2.65 1.41
N TYR A 431 4.14 3.98 1.35
CA TYR A 431 4.77 4.95 2.25
C TYR A 431 4.31 4.80 3.70
N ASP A 432 3.01 4.60 3.94
CA ASP A 432 2.43 4.48 5.28
C ASP A 432 3.07 3.35 6.07
N LEU A 433 3.21 2.17 5.46
CA LEU A 433 3.96 1.05 6.05
C LEU A 433 5.42 1.43 6.31
N GLU A 434 6.09 2.11 5.38
CA GLU A 434 7.51 2.46 5.52
C GLU A 434 7.79 3.37 6.72
N VAL A 435 6.98 4.42 6.89
CA VAL A 435 7.19 5.43 7.94
C VAL A 435 6.62 5.00 9.29
N HIS A 436 5.47 4.32 9.31
CA HIS A 436 4.83 3.89 10.55
C HIS A 436 5.40 2.58 11.09
N GLU A 437 5.97 1.69 10.27
CA GLU A 437 6.68 0.52 10.79
C GLU A 437 7.86 0.92 11.70
N ARG A 438 8.40 2.13 11.57
CA ARG A 438 9.58 2.62 12.33
C ARG A 438 9.26 3.69 13.36
N MET A 439 7.96 3.93 13.64
CA MET A 439 7.41 4.90 14.60
C MET A 439 8.11 6.28 14.63
N ASN A 440 8.67 6.74 13.51
CA ASN A 440 9.56 7.90 13.48
C ASN A 440 9.42 8.70 12.19
N TRP A 441 8.18 8.77 11.69
CA TRP A 441 7.78 9.29 10.37
C TRP A 441 8.23 10.72 10.03
N GLN A 442 8.67 11.52 11.01
CA GLN A 442 9.18 12.88 10.79
C GLN A 442 10.71 12.96 10.59
N ASN A 443 11.46 11.87 10.79
CA ASN A 443 12.92 11.87 10.78
C ASN A 443 13.51 11.05 9.63
N SER A 444 14.61 11.55 9.05
CA SER A 444 15.44 10.83 8.09
C SER A 444 16.88 10.76 8.62
N PRO A 445 17.47 9.55 8.79
CA PRO A 445 16.88 8.23 8.56
C PRO A 445 15.85 7.81 9.63
N LEU A 446 14.84 7.04 9.20
CA LEU A 446 13.81 6.44 10.07
C LEU A 446 14.45 5.47 11.08
N SER A 447 14.22 5.70 12.38
CA SER A 447 15.10 5.17 13.44
C SER A 447 14.43 4.97 14.82
N GLY A 448 13.10 4.90 14.90
CA GLY A 448 12.38 4.64 16.15
C GLY A 448 12.13 3.16 16.44
N ASP A 449 11.29 2.89 17.45
CA ASP A 449 10.72 1.56 17.72
C ASP A 449 10.01 0.98 16.49
N HIS A 450 10.00 -0.34 16.37
CA HIS A 450 9.35 -1.05 15.29
C HIS A 450 7.91 -1.44 15.63
N PHE A 451 6.97 -1.03 14.79
CA PHE A 451 5.55 -1.43 14.87
C PHE A 451 5.28 -2.36 13.69
N ASN A 452 4.84 -3.59 13.91
CA ASN A 452 4.61 -4.49 12.78
C ASN A 452 3.49 -3.91 11.89
N ALA A 453 3.66 -3.94 10.56
CA ALA A 453 2.73 -3.30 9.63
C ALA A 453 2.46 -4.17 8.40
N VAL A 454 1.22 -4.13 7.91
CA VAL A 454 0.74 -4.83 6.71
C VAL A 454 -0.28 -3.98 5.95
N GLN A 455 -0.26 -4.04 4.62
CA GLN A 455 -1.26 -3.39 3.76
C GLN A 455 -2.21 -4.47 3.19
N ALA A 456 -3.51 -4.20 3.17
CA ALA A 456 -4.49 -5.07 2.56
C ALA A 456 -5.16 -4.36 1.38
N GLU A 457 -4.86 -4.85 0.18
CA GLU A 457 -5.37 -4.32 -1.09
C GLU A 457 -6.60 -5.12 -1.49
N LEU A 458 -7.78 -4.55 -1.23
CA LEU A 458 -9.04 -5.28 -1.34
C LEU A 458 -9.58 -5.34 -2.79
N PRO A 459 -9.96 -6.54 -3.27
CA PRO A 459 -10.49 -6.75 -4.61
C PRO A 459 -11.88 -6.13 -4.79
N ARG A 460 -12.27 -5.89 -6.05
CA ARG A 460 -13.59 -5.33 -6.38
C ARG A 460 -14.75 -6.17 -5.82
N CYS A 461 -14.61 -7.49 -5.76
CA CYS A 461 -15.69 -8.38 -5.32
C CYS A 461 -16.06 -8.18 -3.83
N ILE A 462 -15.10 -7.78 -2.98
CA ILE A 462 -15.38 -7.34 -1.60
C ILE A 462 -15.93 -5.91 -1.64
N ARG A 463 -15.17 -4.96 -2.19
CA ARG A 463 -15.47 -3.53 -2.09
C ARG A 463 -16.80 -3.12 -2.74
N PHE A 464 -17.23 -3.81 -3.79
CA PHE A 464 -18.49 -3.57 -4.50
C PHE A 464 -19.50 -4.73 -4.35
N GLY A 465 -19.27 -5.67 -3.43
CA GLY A 465 -20.20 -6.78 -3.16
C GLY A 465 -21.49 -6.36 -2.41
N GLY A 466 -21.55 -5.11 -1.94
CA GLY A 466 -22.64 -4.59 -1.11
C GLY A 466 -22.45 -4.90 0.38
N ASP A 467 -23.31 -4.31 1.21
CA ASP A 467 -23.12 -4.22 2.66
C ASP A 467 -22.94 -5.58 3.33
N ALA A 468 -23.72 -6.59 2.93
CA ALA A 468 -23.61 -7.95 3.46
C ALA A 468 -22.24 -8.60 3.18
N VAL A 469 -21.65 -8.36 2.01
CA VAL A 469 -20.31 -8.88 1.65
C VAL A 469 -19.22 -8.14 2.41
N MET A 470 -19.35 -6.81 2.54
CA MET A 470 -18.41 -5.99 3.32
C MET A 470 -18.46 -6.35 4.81
N GLU A 471 -19.64 -6.61 5.37
CA GLU A 471 -19.82 -7.00 6.76
C GLU A 471 -19.32 -8.43 7.03
N ALA A 472 -19.62 -9.38 6.14
CA ALA A 472 -19.10 -10.74 6.22
C ALA A 472 -17.57 -10.78 6.15
N PHE A 473 -16.98 -10.02 5.22
CA PHE A 473 -15.53 -9.88 5.11
C PHE A 473 -14.92 -9.23 6.38
N ALA A 474 -15.48 -8.13 6.87
CA ALA A 474 -15.01 -7.47 8.09
C ALA A 474 -15.09 -8.40 9.32
N ASN A 475 -16.10 -9.27 9.37
CA ASN A 475 -16.22 -10.29 10.41
C ASN A 475 -15.08 -11.31 10.32
N VAL A 476 -14.89 -11.94 9.15
CA VAL A 476 -13.78 -12.87 8.89
C VAL A 476 -12.42 -12.23 9.20
N LEU A 477 -12.20 -11.00 8.73
CA LEU A 477 -10.95 -10.28 8.91
C LEU A 477 -10.65 -9.99 10.40
N SER A 478 -11.68 -9.68 11.21
CA SER A 478 -11.49 -9.51 12.65
C SER A 478 -10.98 -10.79 13.34
N VAL A 479 -11.46 -11.97 12.92
CA VAL A 479 -11.02 -13.27 13.46
C VAL A 479 -9.62 -13.64 12.96
N ALA A 480 -9.33 -13.38 11.68
CA ALA A 480 -8.01 -13.61 11.09
C ALA A 480 -6.92 -12.76 11.74
N VAL A 481 -7.17 -11.46 11.93
CA VAL A 481 -6.20 -10.55 12.56
C VAL A 481 -6.06 -10.82 14.05
N MET A 482 -7.15 -11.05 14.79
CA MET A 482 -7.06 -11.40 16.21
C MET A 482 -6.27 -12.70 16.43
N SER A 483 -6.53 -13.75 15.64
CA SER A 483 -5.79 -15.02 15.76
C SER A 483 -4.31 -14.88 15.37
N PHE A 484 -4.00 -14.12 14.31
CA PHE A 484 -2.61 -13.79 13.96
C PHE A 484 -1.88 -13.05 15.09
N LEU A 485 -2.51 -12.04 15.68
CA LEU A 485 -1.95 -11.27 16.80
C LEU A 485 -1.65 -12.14 18.03
N ARG A 486 -2.48 -13.15 18.31
CA ARG A 486 -2.26 -14.04 19.46
C ARG A 486 -1.22 -15.13 19.22
N ASP A 487 -1.19 -15.71 18.03
CA ASP A 487 -0.14 -16.67 17.71
C ASP A 487 1.23 -15.97 17.68
N LEU A 488 1.27 -14.67 17.37
CA LEU A 488 2.48 -13.84 17.42
C LEU A 488 2.87 -13.33 18.83
N TYR A 489 1.93 -12.76 19.61
CA TYR A 489 2.23 -12.07 20.88
C TYR A 489 1.74 -12.80 22.15
N GLY A 490 1.05 -13.93 22.00
CA GLY A 490 0.51 -14.73 23.08
C GLY A 490 -0.77 -14.18 23.72
N ASN A 491 -1.30 -14.92 24.70
CA ASN A 491 -2.57 -14.61 25.36
C ASN A 491 -2.48 -13.46 26.39
N THR A 492 -1.30 -12.95 26.70
CA THR A 492 -1.01 -12.06 27.84
C THR A 492 -1.64 -10.66 27.77
N TYR A 493 -1.95 -10.15 26.57
CA TYR A 493 -2.24 -8.73 26.37
C TYR A 493 -3.72 -8.37 26.31
N SER A 494 -4.51 -9.29 25.76
CA SER A 494 -5.95 -9.16 25.57
C SER A 494 -6.62 -10.41 26.15
N THR A 495 -6.71 -10.50 27.49
CA THR A 495 -7.69 -11.40 28.10
C THR A 495 -9.07 -11.03 27.58
N ILE A 496 -9.76 -12.03 27.01
CA ILE A 496 -11.21 -12.00 26.87
C ILE A 496 -11.75 -11.99 28.31
N VAL A 497 -12.75 -11.14 28.56
CA VAL A 497 -13.40 -10.96 29.88
C VAL A 497 -14.64 -11.84 29.94
#